data_AF-A0A8K0TFV3-F1
#
_entry.id   AF-A0A8K0TFV3-F1
#
_cell.length_a   1.000
_cell.length_b   1.000
_cell.length_c   1.000
_cell.angle_alpha   90.00
_cell.angle_beta   90.00
_cell.angle_gamma   90.00
#
_symmetry.space_group_name_H-M   'P 1'
#
loop_
_entity.id
_entity.type
_entity.pdbx_description
1 polymer ?
#
loop_
_entity_poly.entity_id
_entity_poly.type
_entity_poly.pdbx_seq_one_letter_code
_entity_poly.pdbx_strand_id
1 'polypeptide(L)'
;MTLIISFGAAGVRLPDGVSDLLRNLRCYTRDASLTYLSLLARIIDLRADIRSGSFNVDVVIAKARELQFLLADAQMKVPRSWRPRKETLKSPLVFGSHYDIYPSHYSTQVLNAFRIMRL
;
A
#
# COMPACT_ATOMS: atom_id res chain seq x y z
N MET A 1 12.68 5.57 4.59
CA MET A 1 11.53 5.66 3.65
C MET A 1 11.78 6.54 2.43
N THR A 2 12.62 7.58 2.54
CA THR A 2 12.86 8.57 1.47
C THR A 2 13.33 7.97 0.14
N LEU A 3 14.12 6.90 0.16
CA LEU A 3 14.65 6.27 -1.07
C LEU A 3 13.52 5.73 -1.97
N ILE A 4 12.68 4.83 -1.46
CA ILE A 4 11.61 4.19 -2.25
C ILE A 4 10.64 5.24 -2.81
N ILE A 5 10.26 6.23 -1.98
CA ILE A 5 9.35 7.31 -2.40
C ILE A 5 9.96 8.15 -3.53
N SER A 6 11.27 8.42 -3.48
CA SER A 6 11.96 9.22 -4.52
C SER A 6 11.96 8.51 -5.88
N PHE A 7 12.18 7.20 -5.91
CA PHE A 7 12.10 6.40 -7.15
C PHE A 7 10.67 6.35 -7.69
N GLY A 8 9.68 6.20 -6.81
CA GLY A 8 8.27 6.27 -7.17
C GLY A 8 7.88 7.62 -7.77
N ALA A 9 8.34 8.72 -7.19
CA ALA A 9 8.10 10.07 -7.70
C ALA A 9 8.79 10.33 -9.04
N ALA A 10 10.03 9.86 -9.19
CA ALA A 10 10.77 9.91 -10.45
C ALA A 10 10.17 8.97 -11.52
N GLY A 11 9.28 8.04 -11.13
CA GLY A 11 8.66 7.06 -12.01
C GLY A 11 9.68 6.13 -12.67
N VAL A 12 10.72 5.77 -11.91
CA VAL A 12 11.80 4.87 -12.33
C VAL A 12 11.74 3.59 -11.51
N ARG A 13 12.19 2.49 -12.11
CA ARG A 13 12.22 1.18 -11.46
C ARG A 13 13.15 1.21 -10.26
N LEU A 14 12.78 0.50 -9.19
CA LEU A 14 13.66 0.34 -8.04
C LEU A 14 14.89 -0.51 -8.40
N PRO A 15 16.07 -0.23 -7.83
CA PRO A 15 17.22 -1.10 -8.00
C PRO A 15 16.94 -2.49 -7.41
N ASP A 16 17.36 -3.56 -8.08
CA ASP A 16 17.10 -4.94 -7.65
C ASP A 16 17.55 -5.21 -6.20
N GLY A 17 18.65 -4.58 -5.76
CA GLY A 17 19.15 -4.68 -4.39
C GLY A 17 18.15 -4.20 -3.32
N VAL A 18 17.24 -3.29 -3.65
CA VAL A 18 16.16 -2.86 -2.73
C VAL A 18 15.12 -3.96 -2.58
N SER A 19 14.72 -4.59 -3.69
CA SER A 19 13.77 -5.72 -3.68
C SER A 19 14.36 -6.94 -2.95
N ASP A 20 15.65 -7.20 -3.14
CA ASP A 20 16.37 -8.27 -2.44
C ASP A 20 16.45 -8.01 -0.94
N LEU A 21 16.76 -6.77 -0.54
CA LEU A 21 16.77 -6.38 0.88
C LEU A 21 15.39 -6.57 1.52
N LEU A 22 14.31 -6.11 0.88
CA LEU A 22 12.95 -6.28 1.39
C LEU A 22 12.56 -7.76 1.51
N ARG A 23 12.97 -8.59 0.55
CA ARG A 23 12.75 -10.05 0.58
C ARG A 23 13.50 -10.68 1.75
N ASN A 24 14.75 -10.32 1.97
CA ASN A 24 15.56 -10.86 3.07
C ASN A 24 15.03 -10.43 4.44
N LEU A 25 14.63 -9.17 4.60
CA LEU A 25 14.07 -8.65 5.85
C LEU A 25 12.77 -9.37 6.25
N ARG A 26 11.97 -9.84 5.28
CA ARG A 26 10.73 -10.59 5.56
C ARG A 26 10.97 -11.90 6.29
N CYS A 27 12.16 -12.49 6.16
CA CYS A 27 12.53 -13.70 6.90
C CYS A 27 12.70 -13.41 8.41
N TYR A 28 13.03 -12.17 8.76
CA TYR A 28 13.32 -11.77 10.14
C TYR A 28 12.14 -11.07 10.83
N THR A 29 11.27 -10.38 10.09
CA THR A 29 10.11 -9.68 10.67
C THR A 29 8.85 -9.86 9.82
N ARG A 30 7.71 -10.13 10.48
CA ARG A 30 6.37 -10.17 9.87
C ARG A 30 5.58 -8.90 10.19
N ASP A 31 6.25 -7.75 10.11
CA ASP A 31 5.62 -6.47 10.41
C ASP A 31 4.75 -5.98 9.24
N ALA A 32 3.62 -5.34 9.57
CA ALA A 32 2.77 -4.64 8.62
C ALA A 32 3.53 -3.53 7.90
N SER A 33 4.51 -2.88 8.55
CA SER A 33 5.37 -1.86 7.94
C SER A 33 6.23 -2.41 6.80
N LEU A 34 6.80 -3.61 6.96
CA LEU A 34 7.63 -4.25 5.95
C LEU A 34 6.78 -4.81 4.80
N THR A 35 5.60 -5.33 5.13
CA THR A 35 4.59 -5.73 4.15
C THR A 35 4.18 -4.53 3.29
N TYR A 36 3.92 -3.39 3.92
CA TYR A 36 3.63 -2.12 3.25
C TYR A 36 4.77 -1.72 2.30
N LEU A 37 6.02 -1.70 2.76
CA LEU A 37 7.17 -1.32 1.92
C LEU A 37 7.36 -2.25 0.72
N SER A 38 7.14 -3.55 0.92
CA SER A 38 7.23 -4.55 -0.16
C SER A 38 6.16 -4.32 -1.24
N LEU A 39 4.94 -3.97 -0.84
CA LEU A 39 3.84 -3.69 -1.77
C LEU A 39 4.04 -2.35 -2.48
N LEU A 40 4.51 -1.33 -1.77
CA LEU A 40 4.87 -0.04 -2.36
C LEU A 40 5.95 -0.20 -3.44
N ALA A 41 6.99 -1.01 -3.18
CA ALA A 41 8.04 -1.28 -4.16
C ALA A 41 7.48 -1.88 -5.46
N ARG A 42 6.61 -2.88 -5.34
CA ARG A 42 5.97 -3.51 -6.50
C ARG A 42 5.06 -2.55 -7.29
N ILE A 43 4.39 -1.61 -6.61
CA ILE A 43 3.58 -0.56 -7.29
C ILE A 43 4.49 0.37 -8.09
N ILE A 44 5.63 0.75 -7.54
CA ILE A 44 6.61 1.60 -8.21
C ILE A 44 7.15 0.91 -9.46
N ASP A 45 7.52 -0.37 -9.35
CA ASP A 45 7.99 -1.14 -10.50
C ASP A 45 6.91 -1.29 -11.57
N LEU A 46 5.65 -1.54 -11.18
CA LEU A 46 4.53 -1.57 -12.13
C LEU A 46 4.33 -0.22 -12.82
N ARG A 47 4.46 0.90 -12.10
CA ARG A 47 4.40 2.24 -12.70
C ARG A 47 5.55 2.50 -13.68
N ALA A 48 6.76 2.05 -13.34
CA ALA A 48 7.90 2.14 -14.23
C ALA A 48 7.69 1.30 -15.50
N ASP A 49 7.15 0.08 -15.38
CA ASP A 49 6.78 -0.78 -16.51
C ASP A 49 5.79 -0.04 -17.43
N ILE A 50 4.70 0.48 -16.86
CA ILE A 50 3.67 1.23 -17.59
C ILE A 50 4.28 2.44 -18.32
N ARG A 51 5.14 3.20 -17.65
CA ARG A 51 5.75 4.40 -18.23
C ARG A 51 6.73 4.08 -19.35
N SER A 52 7.43 2.95 -19.27
CA SER A 52 8.40 2.54 -20.29
C SER A 52 7.75 2.16 -21.62
N GLY A 53 6.44 1.87 -21.63
CA GLY A 53 5.68 1.52 -22.83
C GLY A 53 6.00 0.16 -23.44
N SER A 54 7.06 -0.52 -22.98
CA SER A 54 7.54 -1.80 -23.50
C SER A 54 7.03 -2.98 -22.67
N PHE A 55 5.71 -3.13 -22.56
CA PHE A 55 5.10 -4.21 -21.81
C PHE A 55 3.90 -4.81 -22.53
N ASN A 56 3.68 -6.10 -22.32
CA ASN A 56 2.45 -6.75 -22.72
C ASN A 56 1.32 -6.28 -21.79
N VAL A 57 0.24 -5.75 -22.37
CA VAL A 57 -0.93 -5.21 -21.64
C VAL A 57 -1.54 -6.26 -20.71
N ASP A 58 -1.64 -7.51 -21.15
CA ASP A 58 -2.20 -8.60 -20.33
C ASP A 58 -1.32 -8.89 -19.11
N VAL A 59 0.00 -8.80 -19.28
CA VAL A 59 0.96 -8.96 -18.16
C VAL A 59 0.80 -7.84 -17.14
N VAL A 60 0.62 -6.60 -17.59
CA VAL A 60 0.39 -5.46 -16.67
C VAL A 60 -0.95 -5.58 -15.95
N ILE A 61 -2.02 -5.97 -16.66
CA ILE A 61 -3.33 -6.20 -16.03
C ILE A 61 -3.24 -7.33 -14.99
N ALA A 62 -2.54 -8.43 -15.31
CA ALA A 62 -2.32 -9.53 -14.37
C ALA A 62 -1.56 -9.08 -13.11
N LYS A 63 -0.44 -8.36 -13.28
CA LYS A 63 0.33 -7.78 -12.16
C LYS A 63 -0.49 -6.82 -11.32
N ALA A 64 -1.30 -5.96 -11.94
CA ALA A 64 -2.17 -5.02 -11.24
C ALA A 64 -3.25 -5.74 -10.42
N ARG A 65 -3.88 -6.78 -10.97
CA ARG A 65 -4.86 -7.61 -10.24
C ARG A 65 -4.23 -8.35 -9.07
N GLU A 66 -3.05 -8.92 -9.26
CA GLU A 66 -2.30 -9.58 -8.19
C GLU A 66 -1.97 -8.59 -7.06
N LEU A 67 -1.51 -7.38 -7.41
CA LEU A 67 -1.23 -6.33 -6.43
C LEU A 67 -2.47 -5.91 -5.65
N GLN A 68 -3.61 -5.74 -6.33
CA GLN A 68 -4.87 -5.42 -5.67
C GLN A 68 -5.29 -6.49 -4.67
N PHE A 69 -5.13 -7.77 -5.02
CA PHE A 69 -5.42 -8.89 -4.12
C PHE A 69 -4.49 -8.86 -2.90
N LEU A 70 -3.19 -8.67 -3.11
CA LEU A 70 -2.20 -8.63 -2.03
C LEU A 70 -2.37 -7.42 -1.10
N LEU A 71 -2.74 -6.26 -1.64
CA LEU A 71 -3.08 -5.07 -0.85
C LEU A 71 -4.32 -5.31 0.01
N ALA A 72 -5.35 -5.94 -0.54
CA ALA A 72 -6.56 -6.29 0.21
C ALA A 72 -6.26 -7.32 1.31
N ASP A 73 -5.49 -8.36 1.01
CA ASP A 73 -5.06 -9.38 1.98
C ASP A 73 -4.21 -8.77 3.11
N ALA A 74 -3.23 -7.92 2.77
CA ALA A 74 -2.41 -7.22 3.75
C ALA A 74 -3.26 -6.31 4.65
N GLN A 75 -4.23 -5.59 4.09
CA GLN A 75 -5.17 -4.77 4.85
C GLN A 75 -6.03 -5.62 5.81
N MET A 76 -6.44 -6.82 5.41
CA MET A 76 -7.23 -7.72 6.27
C MET A 76 -6.42 -8.32 7.43
N LYS A 77 -5.10 -8.49 7.24
CA LYS A 77 -4.18 -9.03 8.24
C LYS A 77 -3.76 -8.03 9.31
N VAL A 78 -4.09 -6.75 9.14
CA VAL A 78 -3.89 -5.72 10.18
C VAL A 78 -4.66 -6.13 11.46
N PRO A 79 -4.07 -5.96 12.67
CA PRO A 79 -4.73 -6.33 13.92
C PRO A 79 -6.16 -5.79 14.02
N ARG A 80 -7.09 -6.61 14.49
CA ARG A 80 -8.50 -6.18 14.68
C ARG A 80 -8.61 -4.98 15.60
N SER A 81 -7.73 -4.89 16.59
CA SER A 81 -7.63 -3.75 17.51
C SER A 81 -7.29 -2.43 16.82
N TRP A 82 -6.80 -2.45 15.58
CA TRP A 82 -6.48 -1.24 14.79
C TRP A 82 -7.63 -0.81 13.89
N ARG A 83 -8.69 -1.61 13.77
CA ARG A 83 -9.82 -1.30 12.88
C ARG A 83 -10.53 -0.03 13.36
N PRO A 84 -10.89 0.88 12.44
CA PRO A 84 -11.63 2.06 12.83
C PRO A 84 -13.04 1.70 13.28
N ARG A 85 -13.55 2.44 14.26
CA ARG A 85 -14.97 2.44 14.63
C ARG A 85 -15.67 3.50 13.80
N LYS A 86 -16.74 3.12 13.10
CA LYS A 86 -17.58 4.08 12.39
C LYS A 86 -18.48 4.81 13.37
N GLU A 87 -18.39 6.13 13.39
CA GLU A 87 -19.36 6.99 14.07
C GLU A 87 -20.30 7.60 13.05
N THR A 88 -21.60 7.37 13.23
CA THR A 88 -22.63 7.94 12.36
C THR A 88 -23.00 9.30 12.90
N LEU A 89 -22.93 10.32 12.03
CA LEU A 89 -23.27 11.68 12.42
C LEU A 89 -24.75 11.95 12.17
N LYS A 90 -25.39 12.61 13.15
CA LYS A 90 -26.79 13.05 13.02
C LYS A 90 -26.94 14.31 12.16
N SER A 91 -25.83 14.97 11.81
CA SER A 91 -25.83 16.22 11.05
C SER A 91 -25.11 16.04 9.70
N PRO A 92 -25.75 16.41 8.57
CA PRO A 92 -25.19 16.24 7.22
C PRO A 92 -24.08 17.25 6.87
N LEU A 93 -23.74 18.17 7.78
CA LEU A 93 -22.78 19.26 7.54
C LEU A 93 -21.31 18.86 7.73
N VAL A 94 -21.01 17.58 8.02
CA VAL A 94 -19.65 17.10 8.33
C VAL A 94 -19.38 15.82 7.55
N PHE A 95 -18.54 15.89 6.51
CA PHE A 95 -17.93 14.76 5.77
C PHE A 95 -18.83 13.55 5.44
N GLY A 96 -20.12 13.77 5.14
CA GLY A 96 -21.08 12.70 4.81
C GLY A 96 -21.89 12.21 6.02
N SER A 97 -22.30 10.93 6.00
CA SER A 97 -23.13 10.33 7.07
C SER A 97 -22.34 9.73 8.23
N HIS A 98 -21.01 9.56 8.07
CA HIS A 98 -20.16 8.92 9.07
C HIS A 98 -18.69 9.30 8.93
N TYR A 99 -17.92 9.08 10.00
CA TYR A 99 -16.46 9.15 10.00
C TYR A 99 -15.85 7.94 10.73
N ASP A 100 -14.59 7.62 10.39
CA ASP A 100 -13.81 6.55 11.00
C ASP A 100 -13.02 7.11 12.20
N ILE A 101 -13.26 6.62 13.42
CA ILE A 101 -12.41 6.85 14.60
C ILE A 101 -11.40 5.72 14.70
N TYR A 102 -10.12 6.08 14.70
CA TYR A 102 -9.03 5.14 14.83
C TYR A 102 -8.51 5.08 16.28
N PRO A 103 -8.03 3.92 16.74
CA PRO A 103 -7.50 3.76 18.09
C PRO A 103 -6.22 4.56 18.34
N SER A 104 -5.45 4.84 17.28
CA SER A 104 -4.20 5.61 17.37
C SER A 104 -3.85 6.27 16.04
N HIS A 105 -2.99 7.28 16.11
CA HIS A 105 -2.40 7.90 14.92
C HIS A 105 -1.62 6.88 14.08
N TYR A 106 -0.84 6.00 14.71
CA TYR A 106 -0.09 4.96 14.02
C TYR A 106 -1.00 4.01 13.21
N SER A 107 -2.06 3.49 13.82
CA SER A 107 -3.04 2.64 13.11
C SER A 107 -3.73 3.38 11.96
N THR A 108 -3.98 4.69 12.12
CA THR A 108 -4.54 5.54 11.07
C THR A 108 -3.60 5.61 9.87
N GLN A 109 -2.32 5.90 10.12
CA GLN A 109 -1.32 6.01 9.07
C GLN A 109 -1.16 4.71 8.29
N VAL A 110 -1.03 3.57 8.98
CA VAL A 110 -0.86 2.26 8.32
C VAL A 110 -2.07 1.91 7.46
N LEU A 111 -3.29 2.03 8.00
CA LEU A 111 -4.51 1.70 7.25
C LEU A 111 -4.75 2.63 6.07
N ASN A 112 -4.53 3.93 6.25
CA ASN A 112 -4.68 4.89 5.16
C ASN A 112 -3.62 4.68 4.08
N ALA A 113 -2.41 4.26 4.44
CA ALA A 113 -1.37 3.96 3.48
C ALA A 113 -1.78 2.77 2.58
N PHE A 114 -2.37 1.70 3.13
CA PHE A 114 -2.95 0.62 2.33
C PHE A 114 -4.10 1.09 1.43
N ARG A 115 -4.99 1.95 1.94
CA ARG A 115 -6.10 2.51 1.16
C ARG A 115 -5.61 3.36 -0.01
N ILE A 116 -4.62 4.23 0.22
CA ILE A 116 -4.02 5.11 -0.81
C ILE A 116 -3.33 4.29 -1.89
N MET A 117 -2.62 3.23 -1.53
CA MET A 117 -1.95 2.35 -2.51
C MET A 117 -2.92 1.58 -3.42
N ARG A 118 -4.20 1.48 -3.05
CA ARG A 118 -5.24 0.82 -3.85
C ARG A 118 -5.99 1.76 -4.80
N LEU A 119 -5.75 3.07 -4.70
CA LEU A 119 -6.26 4.09 -5.61
C LEU A 119 -5.37 4.18 -6.85
#